data_AF-A0A7J9SZ33-F1
#
_entry.id   AF-A0A7J9SZ33-F1
#
_cell.length_a   1.000
_cell.length_b   1.000
_cell.length_c   1.000
_cell.angle_alpha   90.00
_cell.angle_beta   90.00
_cell.angle_gamma   90.00
#
_symmetry.space_group_name_H-M   'P 1'
#
loop_
_entity.id
_entity.type
_entity.pdbx_description
1 polymer ?
#
loop_
_entity_poly.entity_id
_entity_poly.type
_entity_poly.pdbx_seq_one_letter_code
_entity_poly.pdbx_strand_id
1 'polypeptide(L)'
;MIDVDPDECGDVYALTAMESNTKLFISHHEGGRSTDDATKLFNDLESKRSNTSPIPLFTSDDWDPFKLGLLNVYGSLEQPPYCGIGRKPHPVLVPPEDLKYAQVIKKIAKGQVVEELQRVVFGDADEILRLFGADSDGCINTAYIERINLTIRNSLARFIRKGMNFSKSALMHSRAIDFFQAWYNFVKPHKSLRLLVNCGNKRWLQRTPAVAQKLTDHIWTLKELLTFRVPVQ
;
A
#
# COMPACT_ATOMS: atom_id res chain seq x y z
N MET A 1 13.03 -13.56 -37.54
CA MET A 1 13.47 -13.08 -36.22
C MET A 1 12.45 -13.56 -35.22
N ILE A 2 12.83 -14.49 -34.36
CA ILE A 2 12.02 -14.84 -33.19
C ILE A 2 12.38 -13.75 -32.19
N ASP A 3 11.47 -12.82 -31.93
CA ASP A 3 11.60 -11.90 -30.79
C ASP A 3 11.60 -12.79 -29.54
N VAL A 4 12.79 -13.01 -29.00
CA VAL A 4 12.94 -13.62 -27.68
C VAL A 4 12.49 -12.55 -26.71
N ASP A 5 11.29 -12.71 -26.15
CA ASP A 5 10.84 -11.87 -25.06
C ASP A 5 11.91 -11.91 -23.94
N PRO A 6 12.32 -10.76 -23.37
CA PRO A 6 13.25 -10.73 -22.25
C PRO A 6 12.77 -11.62 -21.11
N ASP A 7 13.68 -12.26 -20.36
CA ASP A 7 13.37 -13.16 -19.23
C ASP A 7 12.48 -12.52 -18.14
N GLU A 8 12.30 -11.20 -18.16
CA GLU A 8 11.46 -10.42 -17.24
C GLU A 8 9.97 -10.32 -17.68
N CYS A 9 9.61 -10.83 -18.87
CA CYS A 9 8.25 -10.77 -19.38
C CYS A 9 7.35 -11.85 -18.73
N GLY A 10 6.56 -11.45 -17.72
CA GLY A 10 5.42 -12.22 -17.21
C GLY A 10 5.41 -12.49 -15.71
N ASP A 11 6.56 -12.41 -15.05
CA ASP A 11 6.71 -12.64 -13.60
C ASP A 11 6.92 -11.31 -12.84
N VAL A 12 6.03 -10.35 -13.09
CA VAL A 12 6.02 -9.05 -12.42
C VAL A 12 4.95 -9.03 -11.33
N TYR A 13 5.33 -8.60 -10.13
CA TYR A 13 4.43 -8.41 -9.01
C TYR A 13 4.15 -6.93 -8.80
N ALA A 14 2.89 -6.60 -8.51
CA ALA A 14 2.50 -5.25 -8.13
C ALA A 14 2.39 -5.17 -6.60
N LEU A 15 3.24 -4.34 -5.99
CA LEU A 15 3.10 -3.91 -4.61
C LEU A 15 2.13 -2.73 -4.56
N THR A 16 1.25 -2.70 -3.56
CA THR A 16 0.21 -1.67 -3.43
C THR A 16 0.17 -1.12 -2.02
N ALA A 17 -0.03 0.19 -1.89
CA ALA A 17 -0.17 0.88 -0.61
C ALA A 17 -1.45 1.71 -0.59
N MET A 18 -2.20 1.61 0.51
CA MET A 18 -3.54 2.17 0.64
C MET A 18 -3.75 2.76 2.03
N GLU A 19 -4.40 3.91 2.11
CA GLU A 19 -4.84 4.51 3.36
C GLU A 19 -6.14 3.83 3.83
N SER A 20 -6.16 3.38 5.08
CA SER A 20 -7.24 2.52 5.58
C SER A 20 -8.54 3.26 5.86
N ASN A 21 -8.55 4.51 6.30
CA ASN A 21 -9.77 5.20 6.70
C ASN A 21 -10.61 5.68 5.50
N THR A 22 -9.95 6.33 4.55
CA THR A 22 -10.52 6.93 3.35
C THR A 22 -10.48 6.00 2.15
N LYS A 23 -9.82 4.84 2.28
CA LYS A 23 -9.63 3.87 1.20
C LYS A 23 -8.84 4.44 0.02
N LEU A 24 -8.02 5.46 0.25
CA LEU A 24 -7.23 6.09 -0.81
C LEU A 24 -6.13 5.12 -1.28
N PHE A 25 -6.09 4.83 -2.57
CA PHE A 25 -5.00 4.08 -3.16
C PHE A 25 -3.83 5.05 -3.41
N ILE A 26 -2.78 5.00 -2.59
CA ILE A 26 -1.73 6.04 -2.55
C ILE A 26 -0.64 5.76 -3.58
N SER A 27 -0.15 4.53 -3.61
CA SER A 27 1.06 4.18 -4.32
C SER A 27 1.02 2.73 -4.77
N HIS A 28 1.71 2.46 -5.86
CA HIS A 28 1.94 1.15 -6.39
C HIS A 28 3.35 1.09 -6.99
N HIS A 29 3.92 -0.11 -7.01
CA HIS A 29 5.23 -0.36 -7.61
C HIS A 29 5.26 -1.75 -8.21
N GLU A 30 5.68 -1.88 -9.46
CA GLU A 30 5.79 -3.15 -10.15
C GLU A 30 7.23 -3.63 -10.26
N GLY A 31 7.51 -4.86 -9.83
CA GLY A 31 8.87 -5.39 -9.81
C GLY A 31 8.97 -6.87 -9.43
N GLY A 32 10.20 -7.29 -9.14
CA GLY A 32 10.59 -8.69 -8.92
C GLY A 32 10.42 -9.19 -7.48
N ARG A 33 9.72 -8.44 -6.61
CA ARG A 33 9.60 -8.75 -5.16
C ARG A 33 10.95 -8.79 -4.47
N SER A 34 11.70 -7.72 -4.60
CA SER A 34 12.94 -7.49 -3.86
C SER A 34 12.77 -6.46 -2.73
N THR A 35 13.78 -6.35 -1.87
CA THR A 35 13.87 -5.26 -0.89
C THR A 35 13.99 -3.89 -1.56
N ASP A 36 14.64 -3.83 -2.73
CA ASP A 36 14.74 -2.59 -3.51
C ASP A 36 13.36 -2.13 -4.01
N ASP A 37 12.53 -3.07 -4.48
CA ASP A 37 11.15 -2.79 -4.88
C ASP A 37 10.31 -2.26 -3.71
N ALA A 38 10.44 -2.87 -2.52
CA ALA A 38 9.78 -2.37 -1.31
C ALA A 38 10.28 -0.97 -0.93
N THR A 39 11.58 -0.72 -1.04
CA THR A 39 12.20 0.59 -0.77
C THR A 39 11.66 1.66 -1.72
N LYS A 40 11.51 1.34 -3.02
CA LYS A 40 10.92 2.24 -4.02
C LYS A 40 9.47 2.58 -3.70
N LEU A 41 8.66 1.59 -3.32
CA LEU A 41 7.28 1.81 -2.89
C LEU A 41 7.20 2.77 -1.69
N PHE A 42 8.01 2.53 -0.65
CA PHE A 42 7.99 3.38 0.55
C PHE A 42 8.54 4.79 0.29
N ASN A 43 9.54 4.95 -0.58
CA ASN A 43 10.01 6.27 -1.00
C ASN A 43 8.93 7.06 -1.77
N ASP A 44 8.20 6.40 -2.68
CA ASP A 44 7.08 7.04 -3.39
C ASP A 44 5.95 7.42 -2.42
N LEU A 45 5.65 6.56 -1.43
CA LEU A 45 4.71 6.88 -0.36
C LEU A 45 5.17 8.10 0.45
N GLU A 46 6.43 8.14 0.86
CA GLU A 46 6.99 9.26 1.62
C GLU A 46 6.96 10.57 0.82
N SER A 47 7.25 10.52 -0.47
CA SER A 47 7.19 11.69 -1.36
C SER A 47 5.79 12.33 -1.46
N LYS A 48 4.75 11.55 -1.15
CA LYS A 48 3.33 11.97 -1.19
C LYS A 48 2.81 12.41 0.18
N ARG A 49 3.60 12.24 1.25
CA ARG A 49 3.25 12.67 2.59
C ARG A 49 3.70 14.12 2.84
N SER A 50 2.99 14.80 3.73
CA SER A 50 3.46 16.09 4.25
C SER A 50 4.61 15.84 5.24
N ASN A 51 5.67 16.65 5.15
CA ASN A 51 6.80 16.63 6.09
C ASN A 51 6.38 16.90 7.55
N THR A 52 5.19 17.49 7.76
CA THR A 52 4.65 17.79 9.09
C THR A 52 3.78 16.67 9.65
N SER A 53 3.45 15.66 8.86
CA SER A 53 2.59 14.56 9.29
C SER A 53 3.41 13.51 10.05
N PRO A 54 2.90 12.96 11.16
CA PRO A 54 3.57 11.88 11.88
C PRO A 54 3.68 10.63 11.00
N ILE A 55 4.72 9.82 11.21
CA ILE A 55 4.91 8.53 10.53
C ILE A 55 3.67 7.65 10.77
N PRO A 56 3.02 7.12 9.71
CA PRO A 56 1.85 6.29 9.86
C PRO A 56 2.24 4.92 10.41
N LEU A 57 1.27 4.25 11.03
CA LEU A 57 1.37 2.84 11.34
C LEU A 57 1.28 2.02 10.04
N PHE A 58 2.33 1.27 9.74
CA PHE A 58 2.35 0.36 8.59
C PHE A 58 1.81 -1.01 8.96
N THR A 59 1.01 -1.58 8.07
CA THR A 59 0.49 -2.95 8.20
C THR A 59 0.66 -3.70 6.90
N SER A 60 1.22 -4.90 6.93
CA SER A 60 1.34 -5.75 5.74
C SER A 60 1.10 -7.22 6.06
N ASP A 61 1.17 -8.05 5.02
CA ASP A 61 1.33 -9.48 5.16
C ASP A 61 2.75 -9.87 5.64
N ASP A 62 2.93 -11.16 5.90
CA ASP A 62 4.19 -11.75 6.35
C ASP A 62 5.22 -11.82 5.20
N TRP A 63 5.79 -10.66 4.85
CA TRP A 63 6.82 -10.53 3.84
C TRP A 63 8.02 -9.69 4.31
N ASP A 64 9.15 -10.36 4.58
CA ASP A 64 10.37 -9.76 5.14
C ASP A 64 10.93 -8.55 4.38
N PRO A 65 10.87 -8.47 3.03
CA PRO A 65 11.36 -7.29 2.30
C PRO A 65 10.71 -5.97 2.69
N PHE A 66 9.47 -5.96 3.20
CA PHE A 66 8.85 -4.73 3.70
C PHE A 66 9.53 -4.20 4.97
N LYS A 67 9.97 -5.10 5.86
CA LYS A 67 10.74 -4.73 7.05
C LYS A 67 12.01 -3.98 6.65
N LEU A 68 12.76 -4.55 5.70
CA LEU A 68 14.01 -3.97 5.22
C LEU A 68 13.76 -2.69 4.42
N GLY A 69 12.70 -2.64 3.60
CA GLY A 69 12.32 -1.44 2.87
C GLY A 69 12.01 -0.26 3.79
N LEU A 70 11.26 -0.49 4.88
CA LEU A 70 11.00 0.54 5.88
C LEU A 70 12.28 1.01 6.58
N LEU A 71 13.19 0.10 6.92
CA LEU A 71 14.49 0.48 7.50
C LEU A 71 15.36 1.27 6.53
N ASN A 72 15.31 0.98 5.23
CA ASN A 72 16.08 1.73 4.24
C ASN A 72 15.54 3.16 4.04
N VAL A 73 14.23 3.38 4.21
CA VAL A 73 13.60 4.70 4.02
C VAL A 73 13.63 5.53 5.30
N TYR A 74 13.30 4.94 6.45
CA TYR A 74 13.14 5.66 7.72
C TYR A 74 14.29 5.46 8.70
N GLY A 75 15.07 4.38 8.54
CA GLY A 75 16.12 4.02 9.48
C GLY A 75 17.32 4.96 9.44
N SER A 76 18.02 5.04 10.57
CA SER A 76 19.29 5.76 10.68
C SER A 76 20.44 4.79 10.94
N LEU A 77 21.63 5.15 10.47
CA LEU A 77 22.84 4.35 10.72
C LEU A 77 23.35 4.64 12.12
N GLU A 78 23.34 3.62 12.97
CA GLU A 78 23.90 3.70 14.31
C GLU A 78 25.11 2.79 14.45
N GLN A 79 26.11 3.27 15.17
CA GLN A 79 27.33 2.53 15.49
C GLN A 79 27.11 1.78 16.81
N PRO A 80 27.06 0.43 16.82
CA PRO A 80 26.84 -0.30 18.05
C PRO A 80 27.97 -0.06 19.06
N PRO A 81 27.69 -0.08 20.38
CA PRO A 81 28.71 0.10 21.39
C PRO A 81 29.78 -0.98 21.26
N TYR A 82 31.04 -0.56 21.23
CA TYR A 82 32.16 -1.48 21.11
C TYR A 82 32.53 -2.04 22.48
N CYS A 83 32.45 -3.37 22.64
CA CYS A 83 32.78 -4.06 23.89
C CYS A 83 34.29 -4.12 24.20
N GLY A 84 35.14 -3.54 23.36
CA GLY A 84 36.59 -3.45 23.60
C GLY A 84 37.43 -4.62 23.07
N ILE A 85 36.80 -5.69 22.59
CA ILE A 85 37.49 -6.91 22.11
C ILE A 85 37.14 -7.17 20.64
N GLY A 86 38.15 -7.43 19.81
CA GLY A 86 37.97 -7.80 18.40
C GLY A 86 37.72 -6.62 17.47
N ARG A 87 37.18 -6.88 16.27
CA ARG A 87 36.90 -5.84 15.27
C ARG A 87 35.73 -4.96 15.73
N LYS A 88 35.85 -3.64 15.58
CA LYS A 88 34.73 -2.72 15.81
C LYS A 88 33.53 -3.15 14.95
N PRO A 89 32.31 -3.23 15.50
CA PRO A 89 31.14 -3.62 14.73
C PRO A 89 30.91 -2.66 13.57
N HIS A 90 30.30 -3.13 12.49
CA HIS A 90 29.86 -2.24 11.43
C HIS A 90 28.63 -1.44 11.88
N PRO A 91 28.41 -0.22 11.35
CA PRO A 91 27.14 0.48 11.53
C PRO A 91 25.96 -0.39 11.10
N VAL A 92 24.86 -0.33 11.85
CA VAL A 92 23.62 -1.07 11.59
C VAL A 92 22.49 -0.07 11.40
N LEU A 93 21.56 -0.37 10.49
CA LEU A 93 20.33 0.41 10.34
C LEU A 93 19.39 0.12 11.50
N VAL A 94 19.02 1.18 12.22
CA VAL A 94 18.12 1.13 13.37
C VAL A 94 16.84 1.91 13.02
N PRO A 95 15.64 1.34 13.27
CA PRO A 95 14.38 2.05 13.07
C PRO A 95 14.27 3.21 14.07
N PRO A 96 13.75 4.38 13.67
CA PRO A 96 13.49 5.46 14.61
C PRO A 96 12.34 5.07 15.56
N GLU A 97 12.30 5.66 16.76
CA GLU A 97 11.32 5.31 17.80
C GLU A 97 9.86 5.52 17.38
N ASP A 98 9.61 6.46 16.47
CA ASP A 98 8.29 6.80 15.96
C ASP A 98 7.81 5.86 14.84
N LEU A 99 8.70 5.05 14.24
CA LEU A 99 8.33 4.09 13.21
C LEU A 99 7.60 2.89 13.82
N LYS A 100 6.35 2.72 13.41
CA LYS A 100 5.48 1.61 13.83
C LYS A 100 5.14 0.71 12.66
N TYR A 101 5.37 -0.59 12.82
CA TYR A 101 5.10 -1.57 11.79
C TYR A 101 4.65 -2.91 12.38
N ALA A 102 3.55 -3.42 11.86
CA ALA A 102 2.99 -4.71 12.25
C ALA A 102 2.68 -5.59 11.03
N GLN A 103 2.85 -6.89 11.20
CA GLN A 103 2.59 -7.91 10.18
C GLN A 103 1.42 -8.79 10.59
N VAL A 104 0.56 -9.12 9.62
CA VAL A 104 -0.48 -10.14 9.76
C VAL A 104 0.03 -11.45 9.17
N ILE A 105 0.22 -12.43 10.05
CA ILE A 105 0.71 -13.76 9.71
C ILE A 105 -0.49 -14.70 9.67
N LYS A 106 -0.74 -15.30 8.50
CA LYS A 106 -1.82 -16.28 8.33
C LYS A 106 -1.28 -17.69 8.53
N LYS A 107 -1.81 -18.40 9.51
CA LYS A 107 -1.53 -19.83 9.69
C LYS A 107 -2.52 -20.63 8.85
N ILE A 108 -1.98 -21.30 7.83
CA ILE A 108 -2.78 -22.12 6.92
C ILE A 108 -2.63 -23.58 7.34
N ALA A 109 -3.75 -24.26 7.61
CA ALA A 109 -3.77 -25.72 7.77
C ALA A 109 -4.79 -26.33 6.80
N LYS A 110 -4.38 -27.39 6.09
CA LYS A 110 -5.22 -28.09 5.10
C LYS A 110 -5.86 -27.16 4.04
N GLY A 111 -5.14 -26.10 3.64
CA GLY A 111 -5.61 -25.14 2.63
C GLY A 111 -6.63 -24.12 3.13
N GLN A 112 -6.92 -24.08 4.42
CA GLN A 112 -7.78 -23.07 5.04
C GLN A 112 -6.96 -22.21 6.01
N VAL A 113 -7.31 -20.93 6.10
CA VAL A 113 -6.75 -20.03 7.12
C VAL A 113 -7.39 -20.41 8.44
N VAL A 114 -6.55 -20.88 9.38
CA VAL A 114 -6.99 -21.37 10.69
C VAL A 114 -6.81 -20.30 11.76
N GLU A 115 -5.81 -19.42 11.59
CA GLU A 115 -5.44 -18.44 12.60
C GLU A 115 -4.80 -17.22 11.91
N GLU A 116 -5.16 -16.01 12.35
CA GLU A 116 -4.48 -14.78 11.98
C GLU A 116 -3.72 -14.27 13.21
N LEU A 117 -2.40 -14.31 13.15
CA LEU A 117 -1.50 -13.85 14.19
C LEU A 117 -0.98 -12.45 13.83
N GLN A 118 -0.90 -11.57 14.81
CA GLN A 118 -0.33 -10.23 14.64
C GLN A 118 1.07 -10.21 15.23
N ARG A 119 2.05 -9.77 14.45
CA ARG A 119 3.43 -9.61 14.87
C ARG A 119 3.82 -8.15 14.79
N VAL A 120 4.14 -7.55 15.93
CA VAL A 120 4.76 -6.22 15.97
C VAL A 120 6.23 -6.36 15.58
N VAL A 121 6.67 -5.58 14.60
CA VAL A 121 8.04 -5.61 14.06
C VAL A 121 8.83 -4.38 14.51
N PHE A 122 8.21 -3.21 14.44
CA PHE A 122 8.77 -1.94 14.94
C PHE A 122 7.73 -1.21 15.80
N GLY A 123 8.20 -0.51 16.83
CA GLY A 123 7.36 0.21 17.80
C GLY A 123 6.98 -0.60 19.03
N ASP A 124 6.36 0.06 19.99
CA ASP A 124 5.85 -0.55 21.22
C ASP A 124 4.55 -1.33 20.97
N ALA A 125 4.46 -2.53 21.55
CA ALA A 125 3.32 -3.41 21.31
C ALA A 125 2.02 -2.88 21.93
N ASP A 126 2.08 -2.29 23.13
CA ASP A 126 0.91 -1.75 23.81
C ASP A 126 0.38 -0.50 23.10
N GLU A 127 1.26 0.37 22.63
CA GLU A 127 0.90 1.55 21.83
C GLU A 127 0.22 1.13 20.52
N ILE A 128 0.79 0.16 19.81
CA ILE A 128 0.24 -0.34 18.55
C ILE A 128 -1.14 -0.98 18.76
N LEU A 129 -1.31 -1.80 19.80
CA LEU A 129 -2.61 -2.39 20.14
C LEU A 129 -3.66 -1.33 20.47
N ARG A 130 -3.29 -0.22 21.14
CA ARG A 130 -4.20 0.91 21.41
C ARG A 130 -4.62 1.63 20.13
N LEU A 131 -3.69 1.87 19.20
CA LEU A 131 -4.00 2.47 17.90
C LEU A 131 -4.98 1.62 17.10
N PHE A 132 -4.95 0.29 17.26
CA PHE A 132 -5.92 -0.62 16.65
C PHE A 132 -7.25 -0.70 17.41
N GLY A 133 -7.24 -0.62 18.74
CA GLY A 133 -8.42 -0.78 19.60
C GLY A 133 -9.36 0.43 19.70
N ALA A 134 -8.96 1.61 19.20
CA ALA A 134 -9.78 2.83 19.29
C ALA A 134 -10.84 2.94 18.17
N ASP A 135 -10.58 2.44 16.95
CA ASP A 135 -11.44 2.63 15.77
C ASP A 135 -11.81 1.32 15.02
N SER A 136 -11.25 0.20 15.45
CA SER A 136 -11.60 -1.15 14.99
C SER A 136 -11.66 -2.05 16.22
N ASP A 137 -12.38 -3.18 16.18
CA ASP A 137 -12.47 -4.15 17.30
C ASP A 137 -11.11 -4.82 17.67
N GLY A 138 -9.99 -4.09 17.70
CA GLY A 138 -8.67 -4.54 18.09
C GLY A 138 -7.90 -5.33 17.03
N CYS A 139 -8.37 -5.39 15.78
CA CYS A 139 -7.80 -6.29 14.77
C CYS A 139 -7.11 -5.56 13.61
N ILE A 140 -5.80 -5.79 13.45
CA ILE A 140 -5.03 -5.51 12.24
C ILE A 140 -5.60 -6.35 11.12
N ASN A 141 -6.23 -5.73 10.12
CA ASN A 141 -6.81 -6.47 9.02
C ASN A 141 -6.31 -5.97 7.66
N THR A 142 -5.64 -6.86 6.93
CA THR A 142 -5.23 -6.69 5.53
C THR A 142 -6.40 -6.79 4.55
N ALA A 143 -7.64 -7.00 5.01
CA ALA A 143 -8.83 -7.14 4.17
C ALA A 143 -9.03 -5.96 3.20
N TYR A 144 -8.64 -4.75 3.59
CA TYR A 144 -8.73 -3.60 2.68
C TYR A 144 -7.72 -3.71 1.54
N ILE A 145 -6.46 -4.06 1.83
CA ILE A 145 -5.44 -4.23 0.78
C ILE A 145 -5.75 -5.46 -0.10
N GLU A 146 -6.28 -6.52 0.48
CA GLU A 146 -6.75 -7.71 -0.25
C GLU A 146 -7.92 -7.36 -1.18
N ARG A 147 -8.85 -6.53 -0.72
CA ARG A 147 -9.99 -6.08 -1.52
C ARG A 147 -9.58 -5.17 -2.68
N ILE A 148 -8.63 -4.26 -2.50
CA ILE A 148 -8.13 -3.46 -3.63
C ILE A 148 -7.37 -4.34 -4.62
N ASN A 149 -6.55 -5.29 -4.14
CA ASN A 149 -5.86 -6.25 -5.01
C ASN A 149 -6.86 -7.08 -5.83
N LEU A 150 -7.96 -7.53 -5.24
CA LEU A 150 -9.06 -8.18 -5.98
C LEU A 150 -9.70 -7.22 -7.00
N THR A 151 -9.92 -5.96 -6.62
CA THR A 151 -10.51 -4.95 -7.52
C THR A 151 -9.62 -4.67 -8.73
N ILE A 152 -8.30 -4.57 -8.52
CA ILE A 152 -7.30 -4.42 -9.58
C ILE A 152 -7.39 -5.60 -10.55
N ARG A 153 -7.35 -6.84 -10.04
CA ARG A 153 -7.43 -8.05 -10.88
C ARG A 153 -8.72 -8.14 -11.69
N ASN A 154 -9.84 -7.72 -11.12
CA ASN A 154 -11.13 -7.73 -11.82
C ASN A 154 -11.27 -6.60 -12.84
N SER A 155 -10.58 -5.47 -12.65
CA SER A 155 -10.71 -4.29 -13.51
C SER A 155 -9.67 -4.25 -14.63
N LEU A 156 -8.51 -4.84 -14.40
CA LEU A 156 -7.39 -4.86 -15.35
C LEU A 156 -7.16 -6.29 -15.85
N ALA A 157 -7.58 -6.56 -17.09
CA ALA A 157 -7.44 -7.87 -17.72
C ALA A 157 -5.98 -8.38 -17.79
N ARG A 158 -5.00 -7.47 -17.64
CA ARG A 158 -3.56 -7.75 -17.64
C ARG A 158 -3.11 -8.57 -16.43
N PHE A 159 -3.88 -8.54 -15.34
CA PHE A 159 -3.63 -9.33 -14.14
C PHE A 159 -4.33 -10.70 -14.16
N ILE A 160 -5.06 -11.02 -15.24
CA ILE A 160 -5.70 -12.32 -15.39
C ILE A 160 -4.62 -13.35 -15.75
N ARG A 161 -4.45 -14.33 -14.86
CA ARG A 161 -3.49 -15.43 -15.04
C ARG A 161 -3.81 -16.21 -16.32
N LYS A 162 -2.77 -16.49 -17.13
CA LYS A 162 -2.86 -17.24 -18.40
C LYS A 162 -3.84 -16.62 -19.42
N GLY A 163 -4.03 -15.29 -19.36
CA GLY A 163 -4.77 -14.55 -20.39
C GLY A 163 -3.85 -14.05 -21.51
N MET A 164 -4.43 -13.71 -22.67
CA MET A 164 -3.70 -13.10 -23.80
C MET A 164 -3.40 -11.61 -23.61
N ASN A 165 -3.92 -11.00 -22.54
CA ASN A 165 -3.91 -9.54 -22.33
C ASN A 165 -2.72 -9.05 -21.46
N PHE A 166 -1.62 -9.79 -21.42
CA PHE A 166 -0.43 -9.40 -20.67
C PHE A 166 0.22 -8.14 -21.27
N SER A 167 0.95 -7.39 -20.44
CA SER A 167 1.70 -6.23 -20.91
C SER A 167 3.00 -6.66 -21.58
N LYS A 168 3.27 -6.13 -22.77
CA LYS A 168 4.55 -6.31 -23.48
C LYS A 168 5.62 -5.27 -23.12
N SER A 169 5.24 -4.28 -22.32
CA SER A 169 6.12 -3.18 -21.90
C SER A 169 5.83 -2.85 -20.45
N ALA A 170 6.88 -2.84 -19.63
CA ALA A 170 6.80 -2.48 -18.21
C ALA A 170 6.26 -1.06 -18.01
N LEU A 171 6.69 -0.11 -18.85
CA LEU A 171 6.18 1.26 -18.84
C LEU A 171 4.66 1.29 -19.07
N MET A 172 4.17 0.59 -20.10
CA MET A 172 2.73 0.56 -20.38
C MET A 172 1.94 -0.22 -19.33
N HIS A 173 2.55 -1.18 -18.65
CA HIS A 173 1.96 -1.85 -17.50
C HIS A 173 1.73 -0.86 -16.36
N SER A 174 2.76 -0.12 -15.98
CA SER A 174 2.69 0.88 -14.92
C SER A 174 1.70 1.99 -15.24
N ARG A 175 1.69 2.51 -16.48
CA ARG A 175 0.69 3.50 -16.93
C ARG A 175 -0.76 3.01 -16.86
N ALA A 176 -1.00 1.71 -17.05
CA ALA A 176 -2.34 1.16 -16.90
C ALA A 176 -2.80 1.15 -15.44
N ILE A 177 -1.87 0.95 -14.50
CA ILE A 177 -2.15 0.97 -13.07
C ILE A 177 -2.26 2.41 -12.56
N ASP A 178 -1.46 3.35 -13.07
CA ASP A 178 -1.62 4.80 -12.84
C ASP A 178 -3.05 5.25 -13.20
N PHE A 179 -3.53 4.85 -14.38
CA PHE A 179 -4.88 5.17 -14.82
C PHE A 179 -5.94 4.52 -13.92
N PHE A 180 -5.76 3.25 -13.54
CA PHE A 180 -6.65 2.58 -12.62
C PHE A 180 -6.69 3.28 -11.26
N GLN A 181 -5.54 3.70 -10.73
CA GLN A 181 -5.43 4.41 -9.47
C GLN A 181 -6.19 5.73 -9.53
N ALA A 182 -5.99 6.51 -10.60
CA ALA A 182 -6.67 7.77 -10.80
C ALA A 182 -8.20 7.58 -10.92
N TRP A 183 -8.65 6.60 -11.71
CA TRP A 183 -10.06 6.25 -11.82
C TRP A 183 -10.66 5.76 -10.49
N TYR A 184 -9.97 4.91 -9.76
CA TYR A 184 -10.41 4.37 -8.47
C TYR A 184 -10.57 5.49 -7.43
N ASN A 185 -9.59 6.40 -7.36
CA ASN A 185 -9.57 7.47 -6.36
C ASN A 185 -10.55 8.60 -6.66
N PHE A 186 -10.68 9.02 -7.92
CA PHE A 186 -11.42 10.25 -8.28
C PHE A 186 -12.81 9.97 -8.86
N VAL A 187 -13.00 8.87 -9.58
CA VAL A 187 -14.22 8.63 -10.36
C VAL A 187 -15.14 7.59 -9.73
N LYS A 188 -14.58 6.49 -9.17
CA LYS A 188 -15.38 5.36 -8.67
C LYS A 188 -15.88 5.57 -7.23
N PRO A 189 -17.22 5.65 -6.99
CA PRO A 189 -17.73 5.72 -5.64
C PRO A 189 -17.47 4.43 -4.85
N HIS A 190 -17.17 4.57 -3.55
CA HIS A 190 -16.90 3.45 -2.66
C HIS A 190 -18.06 3.22 -1.68
N LYS A 191 -18.62 2.01 -1.65
CA LYS A 191 -19.80 1.69 -0.84
C LYS A 191 -19.61 1.91 0.66
N SER A 192 -18.40 1.69 1.19
CA SER A 192 -18.10 1.87 2.62
C SER A 192 -17.86 3.33 3.02
N LEU A 193 -17.65 4.24 2.06
CA LEU A 193 -17.40 5.65 2.33
C LEU A 193 -18.69 6.50 2.25
N ARG A 194 -19.83 5.86 1.97
CA ARG A 194 -21.11 6.56 1.83
C ARG A 194 -21.55 7.12 3.17
N LEU A 195 -22.05 8.36 3.16
CA LEU A 195 -22.63 9.00 4.34
C LEU A 195 -24.15 8.90 4.31
N LEU A 196 -24.77 8.63 5.46
CA LEU A 196 -26.22 8.65 5.58
C LEU A 196 -26.70 10.10 5.66
N VAL A 197 -27.64 10.49 4.79
CA VAL A 197 -28.10 11.90 4.67
C VAL A 197 -29.47 12.12 5.31
N ASN A 198 -30.30 11.09 5.45
CA ASN A 198 -31.66 11.25 5.95
C ASN A 198 -32.01 10.14 6.96
N CYS A 199 -32.43 10.55 8.17
CA CYS A 199 -32.75 9.69 9.31
C CYS A 199 -34.20 9.13 9.28
N GLY A 200 -34.76 8.93 8.09
CA GLY A 200 -36.11 8.35 7.91
C GLY A 200 -36.27 7.59 6.60
N ASN A 201 -35.66 8.07 5.52
CA ASN A 201 -35.49 7.34 4.27
C ASN A 201 -34.00 7.08 4.06
N LYS A 202 -33.56 5.82 3.94
CA LYS A 202 -32.15 5.42 3.76
C LYS A 202 -31.55 5.97 2.45
N ARG A 203 -31.23 7.27 2.43
CA ARG A 203 -30.54 7.97 1.34
C ARG A 203 -29.06 8.11 1.69
N TRP A 204 -28.21 7.72 0.74
CA TRP A 204 -26.77 7.66 0.89
C TRP A 204 -26.09 8.67 -0.03
N LEU A 205 -25.25 9.54 0.53
CA LEU A 205 -24.35 10.38 -0.24
C LEU A 205 -23.16 9.53 -0.68
N GLN A 206 -22.93 9.48 -1.98
CA GLN A 206 -21.79 8.76 -2.56
C GLN A 206 -20.50 9.55 -2.35
N ARG A 207 -19.41 8.85 -2.05
CA ARG A 207 -18.06 9.42 -1.93
C ARG A 207 -17.05 8.51 -2.62
N THR A 208 -16.06 9.12 -3.25
CA THR A 208 -14.85 8.44 -3.72
C THR A 208 -13.75 8.53 -2.64
N PRO A 209 -12.67 7.75 -2.74
CA PRO A 209 -11.53 7.91 -1.84
C PRO A 209 -10.93 9.32 -1.83
N ALA A 210 -10.84 9.99 -2.99
CA ALA A 210 -10.33 11.36 -3.05
C ALA A 210 -11.25 12.37 -2.34
N VAL A 211 -12.58 12.22 -2.43
CA VAL A 211 -13.55 13.02 -1.65
C VAL A 211 -13.48 12.68 -0.16
N ALA A 212 -13.18 11.42 0.19
CA ALA A 212 -12.97 11.01 1.57
C ALA A 212 -11.74 11.67 2.20
N GLN A 213 -10.64 11.71 1.45
CA GLN A 213 -9.38 12.34 1.82
C GLN A 213 -9.40 13.88 1.69
N LYS A 214 -10.48 14.47 1.14
CA LYS A 214 -10.57 15.92 0.86
C LYS A 214 -9.54 16.43 -0.16
N LEU A 215 -9.15 15.58 -1.11
CA LEU A 215 -8.34 15.97 -2.27
C LEU A 215 -9.18 16.66 -3.35
N THR A 216 -10.49 16.41 -3.34
CA THR A 216 -11.51 17.03 -4.20
C THR A 216 -12.80 17.17 -3.42
N ASP A 217 -13.64 18.12 -3.81
CA ASP A 217 -14.95 18.39 -3.21
C ASP A 217 -16.09 17.61 -3.87
N HIS A 218 -15.84 17.00 -5.04
CA HIS A 218 -16.84 16.24 -5.79
C HIS A 218 -16.27 14.99 -6.46
N ILE A 219 -17.16 14.11 -6.92
CA ILE A 219 -16.83 12.91 -7.69
C ILE A 219 -16.57 13.33 -9.14
N TRP A 220 -15.38 13.01 -9.63
CA TRP A 220 -14.98 13.40 -10.98
C TRP A 220 -15.70 12.55 -12.02
N THR A 221 -15.92 13.14 -13.19
CA THR A 221 -16.27 12.36 -14.38
C THR A 221 -15.01 11.79 -15.04
N LEU A 222 -15.14 10.73 -15.84
CA LEU A 222 -14.00 10.22 -16.61
C LEU A 222 -13.46 11.27 -17.60
N LYS A 223 -14.35 12.08 -18.19
CA LYS A 223 -13.97 13.18 -19.09
C LYS A 223 -13.12 14.20 -18.34
N GLU A 224 -13.56 14.62 -17.16
CA GLU A 224 -12.81 15.53 -16.31
C GLU A 224 -11.43 14.97 -15.98
N LEU A 225 -11.34 13.71 -15.53
CA LEU A 225 -10.07 13.06 -15.24
C LEU A 225 -9.08 13.10 -16.41
N LEU A 226 -9.56 12.86 -17.63
CA LEU A 226 -8.72 12.82 -18.83
C LEU A 226 -8.38 14.21 -19.41
N THR A 227 -9.15 15.24 -19.05
CA THR A 227 -8.98 16.60 -19.59
C THR A 227 -8.47 17.60 -18.56
N PHE A 228 -8.32 17.17 -17.30
CA PHE A 228 -7.84 18.00 -16.22
C PHE A 228 -6.43 18.52 -16.52
N ARG A 229 -6.28 19.84 -16.52
CA ARG A 229 -5.00 20.49 -16.71
C ARG A 229 -4.40 20.76 -15.35
N VAL A 230 -3.27 20.10 -15.07
CA VAL A 230 -2.51 20.34 -13.84
C VAL A 230 -2.10 21.81 -13.81
N PRO A 231 -2.44 22.58 -12.75
CA PRO A 231 -1.96 23.93 -12.59
C PRO A 231 -0.42 23.91 -12.60
N VAL A 232 0.21 24.77 -13.40
CA VAL A 232 1.66 24.94 -13.33
C VAL A 232 1.95 25.63 -12.00
N GLN A 233 2.63 24.91 -11.11
CA GLN A 233 3.13 25.44 -9.83
C GLN A 233 4.42 26.22 -10.06
#